data_AF-A0AAC8YRW1-F1
#
_entry.id   AF-A0AAC8YRW1-F1
#
_cell.length_a   1.000
_cell.length_b   1.000
_cell.length_c   1.000
_cell.angle_alpha   90.00
_cell.angle_beta   90.00
_cell.angle_gamma   90.00
#
_symmetry.space_group_name_H-M   'P 1'
#
loop_
_entity.id
_entity.type
_entity.pdbx_description
1 polymer ?
#
loop_
_entity_poly.entity_id
_entity_poly.type
_entity_poly.pdbx_seq_one_letter_code
_entity_poly.pdbx_strand_id
1 'polypeptide(L)'
;MNRTVLPGSTFWNDWTKYPYSLTNWAMRPLAVQVLSLAYKSDGTWNETAFADKTFDDRLAEALAIPDPDKRRVLMAEIEAILQSSGIIIQPFWRKLYHHTAPQVKDMAMHPTFCLFLEKVWLDA
;
A
#
# COMPACT_ATOMS: atom_id res chain seq x y z
N MET A 1 24.13 21.17 -6.45
CA MET A 1 23.17 20.09 -6.71
C MET A 1 22.13 20.62 -7.68
N ASN A 2 22.01 20.06 -8.88
CA ASN A 2 21.00 20.49 -9.85
C ASN A 2 19.70 19.75 -9.55
N ARG A 3 18.62 20.48 -9.26
CA ARG A 3 17.29 19.91 -9.02
C ARG A 3 16.42 20.11 -10.26
N THR A 4 15.95 19.02 -10.85
CA THR A 4 14.97 19.03 -11.95
C THR A 4 13.60 18.69 -11.40
N VAL A 5 12.57 19.46 -11.76
CA VAL A 5 11.18 19.17 -11.42
C VAL A 5 10.51 18.58 -12.65
N LEU A 6 10.03 17.34 -12.54
CA LEU A 6 9.31 16.66 -13.61
C LEU A 6 7.79 16.71 -13.34
N PRO A 7 6.95 16.70 -14.39
CA PRO A 7 5.52 16.46 -14.24
C PRO A 7 5.27 15.11 -13.57
N GLY A 8 4.21 15.03 -12.75
CA GLY A 8 3.87 13.78 -12.04
C GLY A 8 3.61 12.61 -12.99
N SER A 9 3.04 12.86 -14.17
CA SER A 9 2.84 11.82 -15.20
C SER A 9 4.14 11.18 -15.68
N THR A 10 5.22 11.97 -15.80
CA THR A 10 6.55 11.45 -16.15
C THR A 10 7.06 10.50 -15.09
N PHE A 11 6.90 10.84 -13.80
CA PHE A 11 7.26 9.94 -12.70
C PHE A 11 6.49 8.62 -12.79
N TRP A 12 5.16 8.68 -12.91
CA TRP A 12 4.32 7.47 -12.92
C TRP A 12 4.52 6.55 -14.13
N ASN A 13 5.06 7.05 -15.24
CA ASN A 13 5.39 6.21 -16.39
C ASN A 13 6.61 5.31 -16.16
N ASP A 14 7.54 5.74 -15.30
CA ASP A 14 8.85 5.09 -15.11
C ASP A 14 9.19 4.83 -13.63
N TRP A 15 8.21 4.94 -12.73
CA TRP A 15 8.45 4.93 -11.27
C TRP A 15 9.20 3.70 -10.75
N THR A 16 8.97 2.52 -11.34
CA THR A 16 9.66 1.27 -11.00
C THR A 16 11.09 1.17 -11.54
N LYS A 17 11.50 2.11 -12.40
CA LYS A 17 12.85 2.15 -13.00
C LYS A 17 13.78 3.11 -12.27
N TYR A 18 13.26 3.98 -11.40
CA TYR A 18 14.10 4.89 -10.64
C TYR A 18 14.83 4.15 -9.52
N PRO A 19 16.14 4.35 -9.35
CA PRO A 19 16.92 3.65 -8.33
C PRO A 19 16.57 4.07 -6.89
N TYR A 20 15.96 5.24 -6.74
CA TYR A 20 15.46 5.74 -5.47
C TYR A 20 14.29 6.67 -5.73
N SER A 21 13.11 6.28 -5.24
CA SER A 21 11.86 7.00 -5.42
C SER A 21 11.05 6.97 -4.13
N LEU A 22 10.02 7.82 -4.06
CA LEU A 22 9.07 7.83 -2.97
C LEU A 22 7.70 7.52 -3.54
N THR A 23 7.08 6.49 -3.00
CA THR A 23 5.71 6.08 -3.34
C THR A 23 4.90 5.88 -2.08
N ASN A 24 3.61 5.68 -2.26
CA ASN A 24 2.70 5.35 -1.17
C ASN A 24 1.83 4.17 -1.57
N TRP A 25 1.65 3.23 -0.66
CA TRP A 25 0.74 2.11 -0.84
C TRP A 25 -0.58 2.40 -0.14
N ALA A 26 -1.67 2.39 -0.93
CA ALA A 26 -3.03 2.59 -0.40
C ALA A 26 -3.58 1.28 0.16
N MET A 27 -4.54 1.39 1.10
CA MET A 27 -5.19 0.23 1.70
C MET A 27 -5.82 -0.69 0.64
N ARG A 28 -5.82 -1.99 0.95
CA ARG A 28 -6.59 -3.04 0.28
C ARG A 28 -7.41 -3.80 1.32
N PRO A 29 -8.51 -4.47 0.93
CA PRO A 29 -9.32 -5.25 1.87
C PRO A 29 -8.51 -6.28 2.67
N LEU A 30 -7.50 -6.89 2.05
CA LEU A 30 -6.56 -7.77 2.72
C LEU A 30 -5.15 -7.19 2.62
N ALA A 31 -4.49 -6.98 3.76
CA ALA A 31 -3.13 -6.40 3.82
C ALA A 31 -2.11 -7.19 2.96
N VAL A 32 -2.22 -8.52 2.93
CA VAL A 32 -1.37 -9.43 2.14
C VAL A 32 -1.37 -9.11 0.63
N GLN A 33 -2.44 -8.50 0.11
CA GLN A 33 -2.54 -8.13 -1.31
C GLN A 33 -1.52 -7.05 -1.70
N VAL A 34 -1.18 -6.14 -0.77
CA VAL A 34 -0.18 -5.10 -1.03
C VAL A 34 1.18 -5.76 -1.27
N LEU A 35 1.57 -6.70 -0.43
CA LEU A 35 2.86 -7.40 -0.55
C LEU A 35 2.97 -8.16 -1.87
N SER A 36 1.88 -8.78 -2.33
CA SER A 36 1.87 -9.50 -3.61
C SER A 36 2.06 -8.60 -4.83
N LEU A 37 1.64 -7.34 -4.77
CA LEU A 37 1.80 -6.40 -5.87
C LEU A 37 3.17 -5.71 -5.82
N ALA A 38 3.64 -5.40 -4.61
CA ALA A 38 4.75 -4.51 -4.35
C ALA A 38 6.11 -5.21 -4.18
N TYR A 39 6.12 -6.45 -3.69
CA TYR A 39 7.37 -7.08 -3.24
C TYR A 39 7.54 -8.54 -3.67
N LYS A 40 6.49 -9.18 -4.20
CA LYS A 40 6.64 -10.49 -4.84
C LYS A 40 7.60 -10.35 -6.02
N SER A 41 8.46 -11.34 -6.26
CA SER A 41 9.50 -11.25 -7.30
C SER A 41 8.95 -10.99 -8.72
N ASP A 42 7.76 -11.51 -9.02
CA ASP A 42 7.03 -11.29 -10.28
C ASP A 42 5.89 -10.25 -10.16
N GLY A 43 5.85 -9.52 -9.04
CA GLY A 43 4.86 -8.50 -8.75
C GLY A 43 4.93 -7.37 -9.78
N THR A 44 3.81 -7.08 -10.44
CA THR A 44 3.75 -6.10 -11.55
C THR A 44 4.17 -4.69 -11.14
N TRP A 45 4.09 -4.37 -9.85
CA TRP A 45 4.38 -3.05 -9.28
C TRP A 45 5.57 -3.10 -8.31
N ASN A 46 6.46 -4.08 -8.47
CA ASN A 46 7.65 -4.21 -7.65
C ASN A 46 8.71 -3.16 -8.03
N GLU A 47 8.61 -1.99 -7.40
CA GLU A 47 9.52 -0.86 -7.58
C GLU A 47 10.90 -1.08 -6.94
N THR A 48 10.99 -2.04 -6.03
CA THR A 48 12.21 -2.31 -5.25
C THR A 48 13.17 -3.28 -5.93
N ALA A 49 12.68 -3.96 -6.98
CA ALA A 49 13.32 -5.13 -7.56
C ALA A 49 13.65 -6.23 -6.52
N PHE A 50 12.96 -6.23 -5.37
CA PHE A 50 13.13 -7.24 -4.34
C PHE A 50 12.75 -8.62 -4.91
N ALA A 51 13.62 -9.60 -4.73
CA ALA A 51 13.39 -10.96 -5.16
C ALA A 51 13.97 -11.92 -4.12
N ASP A 52 13.09 -12.59 -3.39
CA ASP A 52 13.45 -13.57 -2.37
C ASP A 52 12.50 -14.75 -2.43
N LYS A 53 13.05 -15.95 -2.63
CA LYS A 53 12.24 -17.16 -2.80
C LYS A 53 11.46 -17.50 -1.52
N THR A 54 12.06 -17.30 -0.36
CA THR A 54 11.42 -17.61 0.93
C THR A 54 10.22 -16.70 1.16
N PHE A 55 10.39 -15.41 0.86
CA PHE A 55 9.31 -14.42 0.88
C PHE A 55 8.18 -14.83 -0.06
N ASP A 56 8.49 -15.17 -1.31
CA ASP A 56 7.48 -15.56 -2.31
C ASP A 56 6.71 -16.82 -1.90
N ASP A 57 7.41 -17.85 -1.41
CA ASP A 57 6.80 -19.10 -0.95
C ASP A 57 5.84 -18.82 0.23
N ARG A 58 6.32 -18.08 1.25
CA ARG A 58 5.50 -17.73 2.43
C ARG A 58 4.32 -16.85 2.08
N LEU A 59 4.50 -15.91 1.16
CA LEU A 59 3.43 -15.05 0.70
C LEU A 59 2.35 -15.85 -0.05
N ALA A 60 2.74 -16.83 -0.86
CA ALA A 60 1.80 -17.73 -1.53
C ALA A 60 0.99 -18.56 -0.52
N GLU A 61 1.63 -19.09 0.53
CA GLU A 61 0.95 -19.76 1.63
C GLU A 61 -0.05 -18.83 2.34
N ALA A 62 0.39 -17.61 2.69
CA ALA A 62 -0.46 -16.64 3.38
C ALA A 62 -1.70 -16.23 2.55
N LEU A 63 -1.56 -16.11 1.23
CA LEU A 63 -2.66 -15.81 0.31
C LEU A 63 -3.71 -16.93 0.25
N ALA A 64 -3.33 -18.18 0.53
CA ALA A 64 -4.24 -19.31 0.56
C ALA A 64 -5.01 -19.46 1.88
N ILE A 65 -4.67 -18.69 2.92
CA ILE A 65 -5.29 -18.77 4.25
C ILE A 65 -6.41 -17.72 4.37
N PRO A 66 -7.70 -18.10 4.44
CA PRO A 66 -8.80 -17.15 4.59
C PRO A 66 -8.88 -16.57 6.02
N ASP A 67 -8.61 -17.41 7.02
CA ASP A 67 -8.68 -17.09 8.44
C ASP A 67 -7.59 -16.07 8.84
N PRO A 68 -7.95 -14.88 9.34
CA PRO A 68 -7.00 -13.83 9.68
C PRO A 68 -6.09 -14.21 10.87
N ASP A 69 -6.58 -14.97 11.83
CA ASP A 69 -5.81 -15.39 13.01
C ASP A 69 -4.75 -16.43 12.65
N LYS A 70 -5.06 -17.30 11.70
CA LYS A 70 -4.06 -18.23 11.15
C LYS A 70 -3.06 -17.49 10.27
N ARG A 71 -3.53 -16.57 9.42
CA ARG A 71 -2.68 -15.84 8.48
C ARG A 71 -1.68 -14.92 9.18
N ARG A 72 -2.05 -14.26 10.29
CA ARG A 72 -1.15 -13.32 10.99
C ARG A 72 0.17 -13.95 11.47
N VAL A 73 0.19 -15.26 11.73
CA VAL A 73 1.41 -15.98 12.13
C VAL A 73 2.42 -15.96 10.99
N LEU A 74 1.99 -16.30 9.76
CA LEU A 74 2.85 -16.23 8.58
C LEU A 74 3.22 -14.78 8.22
N MET A 75 2.28 -13.84 8.39
CA MET A 75 2.55 -12.43 8.10
C MET A 75 3.71 -11.87 8.93
N ALA A 76 3.85 -12.28 10.19
CA ALA A 76 4.97 -11.85 11.03
C ALA A 76 6.33 -12.28 10.44
N GLU A 77 6.42 -13.50 9.90
CA GLU A 77 7.63 -13.99 9.22
C GLU A 77 7.90 -13.21 7.91
N ILE A 78 6.86 -13.02 7.09
CA ILE A 78 6.94 -12.28 5.82
C ILE A 78 7.42 -10.84 6.03
N GLU A 79 6.83 -10.15 7.01
CA GLU A 79 7.18 -8.78 7.37
C GLU A 79 8.60 -8.68 7.94
N ALA A 80 9.05 -9.68 8.72
CA ALA A 80 10.41 -9.74 9.23
C ALA A 80 11.45 -9.92 8.09
N ILE A 81 11.17 -10.75 7.09
CA ILE A 81 12.03 -10.89 5.90
C ILE A 81 12.17 -9.54 5.21
N LEU A 82 11.05 -8.87 4.92
CA LEU A 82 11.06 -7.57 4.24
C LEU A 82 11.75 -6.48 5.06
N GLN A 83 11.57 -6.47 6.38
CA GLN A 83 12.25 -5.52 7.26
C GLN A 83 13.77 -5.76 7.28
N SER A 84 14.19 -7.02 7.35
CA SER A 84 15.61 -7.39 7.41
C SER A 84 16.36 -7.16 6.10
N SER A 85 15.67 -7.17 4.95
CA SER A 85 16.30 -6.96 3.65
C SER A 85 16.82 -5.54 3.46
N GLY A 86 16.26 -4.57 4.20
CA GLY A 86 16.62 -3.16 4.07
C GLY A 86 16.25 -2.54 2.72
N ILE A 87 15.42 -3.22 1.91
CA ILE A 87 15.11 -2.80 0.54
C ILE A 87 14.16 -1.59 0.47
N ILE A 88 13.45 -1.31 1.57
CA ILE A 88 12.60 -0.13 1.72
C ILE A 88 12.92 0.64 3.01
N ILE A 89 12.66 1.94 2.96
CA ILE A 89 12.55 2.79 4.14
C ILE A 89 11.07 3.11 4.31
N GLN A 90 10.43 2.60 5.36
CA GLN A 90 9.03 2.88 5.68
C GLN A 90 8.92 3.85 6.87
N PRO A 91 8.89 5.17 6.63
CA PRO A 91 9.01 6.16 7.70
C PRO A 91 7.73 6.38 8.50
N PHE A 92 6.55 6.13 7.93
CA PHE A 92 5.28 6.38 8.60
C PHE A 92 4.11 5.62 7.99
N TRP A 93 3.05 5.50 8.79
CA TRP A 93 1.70 5.20 8.35
C TRP A 93 0.89 6.49 8.32
N ARG A 94 0.29 6.80 7.17
CA ARG A 94 -0.42 8.08 6.99
C ARG A 94 -1.82 8.01 7.60
N LYS A 95 -2.17 8.98 8.44
CA LYS A 95 -3.57 9.24 8.83
C LYS A 95 -4.34 9.85 7.66
N LEU A 96 -5.55 9.38 7.44
CA LEU A 96 -6.47 9.94 6.44
C LEU A 96 -7.46 10.87 7.13
N TYR A 97 -7.72 12.00 6.51
CA TYR A 97 -8.62 13.02 7.04
C TYR A 97 -9.60 13.44 5.97
N HIS A 98 -10.85 13.68 6.39
CA HIS A 98 -11.84 14.35 5.58
C HIS A 98 -12.21 15.67 6.24
N HIS A 99 -12.35 16.72 5.43
CA HIS A 99 -12.89 17.99 5.89
C HIS A 99 -14.17 18.24 5.10
N THR A 100 -15.27 18.39 5.82
CA THR A 100 -16.59 18.66 5.24
C THR A 100 -17.18 19.90 5.87
N ALA A 101 -18.03 20.59 5.12
CA ALA A 101 -18.79 21.69 5.68
C ALA A 101 -19.74 21.18 6.79
N PRO A 102 -20.02 21.96 7.85
CA PRO A 102 -20.81 21.49 8.99
C PRO A 102 -22.21 20.96 8.64
N GLN A 103 -22.81 21.47 7.55
CA GLN A 103 -24.10 21.01 7.04
C GLN A 103 -24.06 19.64 6.36
N VAL A 104 -22.88 19.16 5.94
CA VAL A 104 -22.75 17.83 5.31
C VAL A 104 -22.65 16.76 6.40
N LYS A 105 -23.63 15.86 6.44
CA LYS A 105 -23.72 14.79 7.45
C LYS A 105 -23.39 13.43 6.85
N ASP A 106 -22.96 12.52 7.73
CA ASP A 106 -22.64 11.11 7.43
C ASP A 106 -21.57 10.87 6.36
N MET A 107 -20.76 11.89 6.09
CA MET A 107 -19.68 11.84 5.12
C MET A 107 -18.34 11.43 5.78
N ALA A 108 -18.18 10.12 5.99
CA ALA A 108 -17.01 9.54 6.65
C ALA A 108 -15.77 9.44 5.73
N MET A 109 -14.57 9.47 6.33
CA MET A 109 -13.32 9.18 5.62
C MET A 109 -13.14 7.67 5.45
N HIS A 110 -13.22 7.17 4.21
CA HIS A 110 -13.00 5.76 3.94
C HIS A 110 -11.50 5.45 3.76
N PRO A 111 -10.97 4.33 4.33
CA PRO A 111 -9.55 3.98 4.22
C PRO A 111 -9.01 3.81 2.79
N THR A 112 -9.87 3.53 1.82
CA THR A 112 -9.53 3.41 0.39
C THR A 112 -9.81 4.68 -0.42
N PHE A 113 -10.13 5.81 0.24
CA PHE A 113 -10.56 7.06 -0.40
C PHE A 113 -11.84 6.97 -1.25
N CYS A 114 -12.59 5.88 -1.16
CA CYS A 114 -13.90 5.79 -1.81
C CYS A 114 -14.88 6.78 -1.17
N LEU A 115 -15.70 7.42 -2.00
CA LEU A 115 -16.79 8.30 -1.57
C LEU A 115 -18.10 7.51 -1.61
N PHE A 116 -18.62 7.20 -0.42
CA PHE A 116 -19.91 6.55 -0.24
C PHE A 116 -20.97 7.61 0.05
N LEU A 117 -21.64 8.08 -1.01
CA LEU A 117 -22.56 9.22 -0.96
C LEU A 117 -24.00 8.81 -0.68
N GLU A 118 -24.31 7.52 -0.65
CA GLU A 118 -25.67 6.99 -0.51
C GLU A 118 -26.31 7.25 0.86
N LYS A 119 -25.50 7.59 1.87
CA LYS A 119 -25.96 7.98 3.21
C LYS A 119 -25.75 9.47 3.50
N VAL A 120 -25.13 10.20 2.59
CA VAL A 120 -24.74 11.60 2.82
C VAL A 120 -25.94 12.50 2.58
N TRP A 121 -26.14 13.47 3.47
CA TRP A 121 -27.23 14.44 3.38
C TRP A 121 -26.80 15.83 3.88
N LEU A 122 -27.65 16.82 3.60
CA LEU A 122 -27.45 18.21 4.02
C LEU A 122 -28.46 18.58 5.11
N ASP A 123 -27.94 19.05 6.25
CA ASP A 123 -28.71 19.67 7.31
C ASP A 123 -29.13 21.08 6.92
N ALA A 124 -30.35 21.46 7.31
CA ALA A 124 -31.01 22.69 6.87
C ALA A 124 -30.48 23.94 7.58
#